data_AF-A0A1X7VS24-F1
#
_entry.id   AF-A0A1X7VS24-F1
#
_cell.length_a   1.000
_cell.length_b   1.000
_cell.length_c   1.000
_cell.angle_alpha   90.00
_cell.angle_beta   90.00
_cell.angle_gamma   90.00
#
_symmetry.space_group_name_H-M   'P 1'
#
loop_
_entity.id
_entity.type
_entity.pdbx_description
1 polymer ?
#
loop_
_entity_poly.entity_id
_entity_poly.type
_entity_poly.pdbx_seq_one_letter_code
_entity_poly.pdbx_strand_id
1 'polypeptide(L)'
;MSILQYYKTVSKEHNDVPDPRGSLSISVPSSAIAAANKVLEMKVNEAKKRRSKRGHYFSYTAKQRAKIGKYASLNGTQTAKIKYSRELQITINDSTVRKFKKLYKVELAKSRINRNSLPVTELSLKKRGRPLLLQNRLDELALIQFVLELEE
;
A
#
# COMPACT_ATOMS: atom_id res chain seq x y z
N MET A 1 14.88 18.11 13.81
CA MET A 1 15.04 17.61 15.18
C MET A 1 13.82 16.77 15.53
N SER A 2 13.97 15.47 15.76
CA SER A 2 12.85 14.59 16.12
C SER A 2 12.68 14.60 17.63
N ILE A 3 11.47 14.89 18.12
CA ILE A 3 11.12 14.87 19.55
C ILE A 3 11.44 13.50 20.20
N LEU A 4 11.52 12.44 19.40
CA LEU A 4 11.87 11.08 19.84
C LEU A 4 13.30 10.97 20.42
N GLN A 5 14.19 11.92 20.14
CA GLN A 5 15.55 11.93 20.69
C GLN A 5 15.60 12.22 22.20
N TYR A 6 14.53 12.79 22.76
CA TYR A 6 14.44 13.13 24.18
C TYR A 6 13.77 12.04 25.03
N TYR A 7 13.26 10.97 24.41
CA TYR A 7 12.63 9.85 25.12
C TYR A 7 13.61 8.69 25.23
N LYS A 8 13.91 8.28 26.47
CA LYS A 8 14.71 7.08 26.75
C LYS A 8 13.90 5.85 26.31
N THR A 9 14.40 5.09 25.35
CA THR A 9 13.78 3.81 24.99
C THR A 9 13.95 2.86 26.17
N VAL A 10 12.86 2.51 26.83
CA VAL A 10 12.87 1.46 27.86
C VAL A 10 13.34 0.17 27.19
N SER A 11 14.39 -0.45 27.74
CA SER A 11 14.97 -1.67 27.21
C SER A 11 13.95 -2.81 27.25
N LYS A 12 13.96 -3.67 26.22
CA LYS A 12 13.07 -4.84 26.08
C LYS A 12 13.17 -5.89 27.19
N GLU A 13 14.09 -5.72 28.15
CA GLU A 13 14.41 -6.71 29.18
C GLU A 13 13.55 -6.58 30.44
N HIS A 14 12.86 -5.45 30.62
CA HIS A 14 11.82 -5.38 31.63
C HIS A 14 10.53 -5.97 31.06
N ASN A 15 10.06 -7.08 31.65
CA ASN A 15 8.67 -7.49 31.50
C ASN A 15 7.81 -6.26 31.82
N ASP A 16 7.02 -5.79 30.85
CA ASP A 16 6.19 -4.55 30.91
C ASP A 16 5.11 -4.58 32.03
N VAL A 17 5.14 -5.61 32.86
CA VAL A 17 4.11 -6.03 33.77
C VAL A 17 4.74 -6.32 35.13
N PRO A 18 4.25 -5.71 36.23
CA PRO A 18 4.81 -5.91 37.55
C PRO A 18 4.79 -7.39 37.98
N ASP A 19 5.89 -7.87 38.55
CA ASP A 19 5.95 -9.22 39.10
C ASP A 19 4.98 -9.33 40.31
N PRO A 20 4.06 -10.30 40.32
CA PRO A 20 3.06 -10.45 41.38
C PRO A 20 3.66 -10.88 42.73
N ARG A 21 4.96 -11.21 42.77
CA ARG A 21 5.74 -11.54 43.97
C ARG A 21 6.86 -10.54 44.25
N GLY A 22 6.88 -9.40 43.53
CA GLY A 22 7.90 -8.37 43.67
C GLY A 22 7.65 -7.45 44.86
N SER A 23 8.42 -6.36 44.95
CA SER A 23 8.28 -5.35 46.03
C SER A 23 6.87 -4.75 46.14
N LEU A 24 6.12 -4.69 45.03
CA LEU A 24 4.73 -4.21 45.01
C LEU A 24 3.75 -5.15 45.71
N SER A 25 4.08 -6.44 45.87
CA SER A 25 3.22 -7.37 46.59
C SER A 25 3.24 -7.18 48.10
N ILE A 26 4.13 -6.31 48.61
CA ILE A 26 4.19 -5.92 50.02
C ILE A 26 3.01 -4.99 50.36
N SER A 27 2.61 -4.13 49.42
CA SER A 27 1.52 -3.16 49.61
C SER A 27 0.20 -3.58 48.96
N VAL A 28 0.23 -4.38 47.90
CA VAL A 28 -0.94 -4.82 47.14
C VAL A 28 -1.00 -6.35 47.11
N PRO A 29 -2.17 -6.99 47.32
CA PRO A 29 -2.28 -8.44 47.23
C PRO A 29 -1.78 -8.98 45.88
N SER A 30 -0.96 -10.02 45.92
CA SER A 30 -0.41 -10.68 44.73
C SER A 30 -1.48 -11.15 43.75
N SER A 31 -2.65 -11.56 44.26
CA SER A 31 -3.82 -11.94 43.47
C SER A 31 -4.38 -10.77 42.64
N ALA A 32 -4.40 -9.56 43.20
CA ALA A 32 -4.86 -8.36 42.51
C ALA A 32 -3.89 -7.94 41.40
N ILE A 33 -2.58 -8.02 41.67
CA ILE A 33 -1.53 -7.75 40.68
C ILE A 33 -1.65 -8.75 39.50
N ALA A 34 -1.75 -10.05 39.80
CA ALA A 34 -1.90 -11.08 38.77
C ALA A 34 -3.18 -10.91 37.93
N ALA A 35 -4.30 -10.53 38.55
CA ALA A 35 -5.54 -10.27 37.84
C ALA A 35 -5.42 -9.05 36.89
N ALA A 36 -4.81 -7.96 37.35
CA ALA A 36 -4.59 -6.77 36.53
C ALA A 36 -3.66 -7.05 35.34
N ASN A 37 -2.57 -7.79 35.58
CA ASN A 37 -1.63 -8.23 34.55
C ASN A 37 -2.33 -9.04 33.46
N LYS A 38 -3.21 -9.98 33.83
CA LYS A 38 -4.00 -10.78 32.89
C LYS A 38 -4.90 -9.92 32.00
N VAL A 39 -5.56 -8.91 32.57
CA VAL A 39 -6.42 -7.97 31.82
C VAL A 39 -5.59 -7.14 30.84
N LEU A 40 -4.41 -6.68 31.27
CA LEU A 40 -3.50 -5.92 30.44
C LEU A 40 -3.03 -6.75 29.24
N GLU A 41 -2.58 -7.98 29.48
CA GLU A 41 -2.16 -8.93 28.43
C GLU A 41 -3.27 -9.17 27.40
N MET A 42 -4.51 -9.36 27.86
CA MET A 42 -5.66 -9.50 26.96
C MET A 42 -5.83 -8.28 26.05
N LYS A 43 -5.79 -7.07 26.62
CA LYS A 43 -5.95 -5.82 25.86
C LYS A 43 -4.79 -5.57 24.89
N VAL A 44 -3.56 -5.86 25.31
CA VAL A 44 -2.38 -5.74 24.45
C VAL A 44 -2.47 -6.71 23.29
N ASN A 45 -2.90 -7.95 23.53
CA ASN A 45 -3.09 -8.94 22.48
C ASN A 45 -4.23 -8.57 21.52
N GLU A 46 -5.35 -8.03 22.00
CA GLU A 46 -6.38 -7.44 21.13
C GLU A 46 -5.83 -6.28 20.28
N ALA A 47 -5.06 -5.37 20.89
CA ALA A 47 -4.48 -4.24 20.18
C ALA A 47 -3.46 -4.69 19.11
N LYS A 48 -2.64 -5.70 19.41
CA LYS A 48 -1.72 -6.33 18.44
C LYS A 48 -2.48 -6.99 17.28
N LYS A 49 -3.58 -7.70 17.56
CA LYS A 49 -4.44 -8.27 16.52
C LYS A 49 -5.05 -7.19 15.61
N ARG A 50 -5.49 -6.07 16.19
CA ARG A 50 -6.01 -4.92 15.42
C ARG A 50 -4.92 -4.23 14.59
N ARG A 51 -3.68 -4.20 15.10
CA ARG A 51 -2.48 -3.66 14.42
C ARG A 51 -1.82 -4.68 13.49
N SER A 52 -2.62 -5.41 12.71
CA SER A 52 -2.11 -6.26 11.63
C SER A 52 -1.15 -5.46 10.74
N LYS A 53 0.05 -6.02 10.51
CA LYS A 53 1.04 -5.41 9.62
C LYS A 53 0.42 -5.34 8.22
N ARG A 54 0.35 -4.12 7.67
CA ARG A 54 -0.23 -3.84 6.35
C ARG A 54 0.34 -4.84 5.33
N GLY A 55 -0.55 -5.52 4.59
CA GLY A 55 -0.15 -6.52 3.61
C GLY A 55 0.70 -5.94 2.47
N HIS A 56 1.37 -6.82 1.73
CA HIS A 56 2.20 -6.43 0.60
C HIS A 56 1.37 -5.81 -0.52
N TYR A 57 1.83 -4.67 -1.06
CA TYR A 57 1.20 -4.00 -2.19
C TYR A 57 1.58 -4.68 -3.49
N PHE A 58 0.59 -5.23 -4.20
CA PHE A 58 0.84 -5.76 -5.53
C PHE A 58 0.82 -4.66 -6.60
N SER A 59 1.84 -4.67 -7.46
CA SER A 59 1.96 -3.78 -8.62
C SER A 59 1.53 -4.50 -9.89
N TYR A 60 0.61 -3.88 -10.64
CA TYR A 60 0.13 -4.43 -11.91
C TYR A 60 0.83 -3.76 -13.08
N THR A 61 1.35 -4.55 -14.02
CA THR A 61 1.93 -4.04 -15.26
C THR A 61 0.87 -3.40 -16.17
N ALA A 62 1.28 -2.55 -17.11
CA ALA A 62 0.34 -1.88 -18.01
C ALA A 62 -0.51 -2.88 -18.83
N LYS A 63 0.11 -3.97 -19.29
CA LYS A 63 -0.55 -5.07 -20.00
C LYS A 63 -1.55 -5.81 -19.13
N GLN A 64 -1.20 -6.14 -17.88
CA GLN A 64 -2.12 -6.79 -16.94
C GLN A 64 -3.36 -5.92 -16.69
N ARG A 65 -3.18 -4.62 -16.48
CA ARG A 65 -4.29 -3.67 -16.28
C ARG A 65 -5.24 -3.65 -17.47
N ALA A 66 -4.69 -3.65 -18.69
CA ALA A 66 -5.48 -3.71 -19.91
C ALA A 66 -6.24 -5.02 -20.06
N LYS A 67 -5.58 -6.17 -19.83
CA LYS A 67 -6.18 -7.50 -19.89
C LYS A 67 -7.36 -7.61 -18.92
N ILE A 68 -7.16 -7.19 -17.65
CA ILE A 68 -8.19 -7.19 -16.61
C ILE A 68 -9.33 -6.22 -16.97
N GLY A 69 -9.01 -5.00 -17.40
CA GLY A 69 -10.00 -3.98 -17.76
C GLY A 69 -10.88 -4.41 -18.93
N LYS A 70 -10.28 -4.97 -19.99
CA LYS A 70 -10.99 -5.54 -21.14
C LYS A 70 -11.95 -6.64 -20.71
N TYR A 71 -11.45 -7.64 -20.00
CA TYR A 71 -12.28 -8.76 -19.56
C TYR A 71 -13.41 -8.33 -18.62
N ALA A 72 -13.16 -7.39 -17.69
CA ALA A 72 -14.16 -6.85 -16.79
C ALA A 72 -15.23 -5.99 -17.49
N SER A 73 -14.87 -5.39 -18.63
CA SER A 73 -15.82 -4.65 -19.46
C SER A 73 -16.85 -5.56 -20.13
N LEU A 74 -16.41 -6.77 -20.53
CA LEU A 74 -17.24 -7.77 -21.23
C LEU A 74 -18.01 -8.68 -20.26
N ASN A 75 -17.35 -9.24 -19.25
CA ASN A 75 -17.91 -10.33 -18.41
C ASN A 75 -18.33 -9.87 -17.00
N GLY A 76 -18.11 -8.60 -16.66
CA GLY A 76 -18.35 -8.07 -15.32
C GLY A 76 -17.14 -8.14 -14.38
N THR A 77 -17.24 -7.47 -13.23
CA THR A 77 -16.11 -7.27 -12.32
C THR A 77 -15.80 -8.50 -11.46
N GLN A 78 -16.85 -9.23 -11.06
CA GLN A 78 -16.70 -10.39 -10.17
C GLN A 78 -16.02 -11.57 -10.89
N THR A 79 -16.46 -11.87 -12.12
CA THR A 79 -15.85 -12.91 -12.97
C THR A 79 -14.39 -12.58 -13.28
N ALA A 80 -14.09 -11.31 -13.59
CA ALA A 80 -12.73 -10.84 -13.80
C ALA A 80 -11.86 -11.03 -12.56
N LYS A 81 -12.36 -10.66 -11.38
CA LYS A 81 -11.64 -10.86 -10.12
C LYS A 81 -11.30 -12.32 -9.91
N ILE A 82 -12.27 -13.23 -10.03
CA ILE A 82 -12.05 -14.67 -9.80
C ILE A 82 -11.00 -15.21 -10.77
N LYS A 83 -11.16 -14.93 -12.07
CA LYS A 83 -10.24 -15.39 -13.12
C LYS A 83 -8.81 -14.92 -12.88
N TYR A 84 -8.61 -13.62 -12.70
CA TYR A 84 -7.26 -13.06 -12.57
C TYR A 84 -6.66 -13.26 -11.19
N SER A 85 -7.46 -13.48 -10.15
CA SER A 85 -6.92 -13.86 -8.84
C SER A 85 -6.31 -15.27 -8.90
N ARG A 86 -6.93 -16.18 -9.66
CA ARG A 86 -6.38 -17.51 -9.93
C ARG A 86 -5.16 -17.45 -10.84
N GLU A 87 -5.22 -16.67 -11.93
CA GLU A 87 -4.13 -16.56 -12.92
C GLU A 87 -2.86 -15.91 -12.33
N LEU A 88 -3.01 -14.87 -11.51
CA LEU A 88 -1.89 -14.14 -10.92
C LEU A 88 -1.50 -14.66 -9.53
N GLN A 89 -2.22 -15.65 -8.99
CA GLN A 89 -2.05 -16.19 -7.63
C GLN A 89 -2.11 -15.10 -6.53
N ILE A 90 -2.91 -14.06 -6.76
CA ILE A 90 -3.02 -12.89 -5.87
C ILE A 90 -4.49 -12.55 -5.67
N THR A 91 -4.86 -12.19 -4.44
CA THR A 91 -6.21 -11.71 -4.15
C THR A 91 -6.42 -10.29 -4.70
N ILE A 92 -7.16 -10.18 -5.80
CA ILE A 92 -7.47 -8.88 -6.40
C ILE A 92 -8.70 -8.27 -5.74
N ASN A 93 -8.58 -7.03 -5.25
CA ASN A 93 -9.72 -6.29 -4.72
C ASN A 93 -10.67 -5.84 -5.84
N ASP A 94 -11.98 -5.89 -5.55
CA ASP A 94 -13.03 -5.39 -6.44
C ASP A 94 -12.82 -3.94 -6.90
N SER A 95 -12.36 -3.08 -5.98
CA SER A 95 -12.08 -1.68 -6.27
C SER A 95 -10.99 -1.53 -7.34
N THR A 96 -9.99 -2.40 -7.33
CA THR A 96 -8.92 -2.45 -8.32
C THR A 96 -9.47 -2.84 -9.70
N VAL A 97 -10.31 -3.87 -9.77
CA VAL A 97 -10.93 -4.30 -11.03
C VAL A 97 -11.86 -3.21 -11.58
N ARG A 98 -12.69 -2.59 -10.73
CA ARG A 98 -13.55 -1.46 -11.10
C ARG A 98 -12.73 -0.29 -11.65
N LYS A 99 -11.60 0.02 -11.03
CA LYS A 99 -10.67 1.05 -11.51
C LYS A 99 -10.12 0.73 -12.89
N PHE A 100 -9.64 -0.49 -13.14
CA PHE A 100 -9.10 -0.88 -14.44
C PHE A 100 -10.17 -0.89 -15.52
N LYS A 101 -11.39 -1.35 -15.22
CA LYS A 101 -12.55 -1.25 -16.12
C LYS A 101 -12.85 0.19 -16.51
N LYS A 102 -12.88 1.11 -15.54
CA LYS A 102 -13.13 2.54 -15.78
C LYS A 102 -12.05 3.14 -16.68
N LEU A 103 -10.78 2.88 -16.39
CA LEU A 103 -9.67 3.37 -17.21
C LEU A 103 -9.74 2.82 -18.64
N TYR A 104 -9.99 1.52 -18.80
CA TYR A 104 -10.13 0.87 -20.10
C TYR A 104 -11.25 1.50 -20.95
N LYS A 105 -12.40 1.79 -20.35
CA LYS A 105 -13.51 2.48 -21.04
C LYS A 105 -13.15 3.89 -21.49
N VAL A 106 -12.43 4.65 -20.65
CA VAL A 106 -11.97 6.01 -20.99
C VAL A 106 -11.00 5.95 -22.17
N GLU A 107 -10.09 4.97 -22.17
CA GLU A 107 -9.10 4.81 -23.23
C GLU A 107 -9.74 4.37 -24.55
N LEU A 108 -10.72 3.47 -24.50
CA LEU A 108 -11.56 3.13 -25.65
C LEU A 108 -12.34 4.33 -26.20
N ALA A 109 -12.85 5.20 -25.34
CA ALA A 109 -13.54 6.41 -25.79
C ALA A 109 -12.59 7.35 -26.53
N LYS A 110 -11.35 7.50 -26.04
CA LYS A 110 -10.31 8.30 -26.69
C LYS A 110 -9.88 7.71 -28.03
N SER A 111 -9.70 6.40 -28.12
CA SER A 111 -9.29 5.76 -29.39
C SER A 111 -10.35 5.94 -30.49
N ARG A 112 -11.63 5.87 -30.12
CA ARG A 112 -12.76 6.16 -31.03
C ARG A 112 -12.73 7.59 -31.57
N ILE A 113 -12.44 8.58 -30.71
CA ILE A 113 -12.30 9.98 -31.13
C ILE A 113 -11.15 10.14 -32.13
N ASN A 114 -10.01 9.49 -31.84
CA ASN A 114 -8.81 9.59 -32.66
C ASN A 114 -8.85 8.73 -33.95
N ARG A 115 -10.00 8.10 -34.28
CA ARG A 115 -10.19 7.16 -35.40
C ARG A 115 -9.18 5.99 -35.43
N ASN A 116 -8.51 5.74 -34.31
CA ASN A 116 -7.58 4.62 -34.18
C ASN A 116 -8.38 3.38 -33.78
N SER A 117 -8.54 2.45 -34.72
CA SER A 117 -9.25 1.17 -34.51
C SER A 117 -8.48 0.16 -33.67
N LEU A 118 -7.25 0.49 -33.26
CA LEU A 118 -6.38 -0.45 -32.56
C LEU A 118 -6.94 -0.83 -31.18
N PRO A 119 -6.87 -2.11 -30.80
CA PRO A 119 -7.30 -2.56 -29.48
C PRO A 119 -6.38 -1.98 -28.40
N VAL A 120 -6.96 -1.49 -27.30
CA VAL A 120 -6.20 -1.01 -26.13
C VAL A 120 -5.46 -2.19 -25.49
N THR A 121 -4.16 -2.29 -25.76
CA THR A 121 -3.26 -3.37 -25.30
C THR A 121 -2.58 -3.04 -23.97
N GLU A 122 -2.36 -1.76 -23.68
CA GLU A 122 -1.66 -1.30 -22.50
C GLU A 122 -2.43 -0.18 -21.82
N LEU A 123 -2.39 -0.17 -20.49
CA LEU A 123 -3.00 0.87 -19.67
C LEU A 123 -1.96 1.47 -18.75
N SER A 124 -1.52 2.69 -19.06
CA SER A 124 -0.58 3.44 -18.23
C SER A 124 -1.29 4.04 -17.00
N LEU A 125 -0.57 4.20 -15.90
CA LEU A 125 -1.06 4.99 -14.77
C LEU A 125 -0.61 6.43 -14.96
N LYS A 126 -1.50 7.37 -14.60
CA LYS A 126 -1.10 8.77 -14.47
C LYS A 126 0.00 8.89 -13.42
N LYS A 127 1.00 9.74 -13.69
CA LYS A 127 1.97 10.17 -12.68
C LYS A 127 1.21 10.70 -11.47
N ARG A 128 1.60 10.25 -10.27
CA ARG A 128 1.01 10.70 -9.00
C ARG A 128 1.90 11.76 -8.38
N GLY A 129 1.30 12.63 -7.57
CA GLY A 129 2.01 13.72 -6.88
C GLY A 129 1.63 15.09 -7.42
N ARG A 130 2.22 16.14 -6.83
CA ARG A 130 2.12 17.50 -7.35
C ARG A 130 2.93 17.58 -8.64
N PRO A 131 2.43 18.28 -9.68
CA PRO A 131 3.25 18.54 -10.86
C PRO A 131 4.50 19.32 -10.43
N LEU A 132 5.63 19.01 -11.06
CA LEU A 132 6.85 19.78 -10.87
C LEU A 132 6.62 21.21 -11.41
N LEU A 133 7.05 22.22 -10.64
CA LEU A 133 6.85 23.63 -11.00
C LEU A 133 7.50 24.00 -12.34
N LEU A 134 8.63 23.36 -12.66
CA LEU A 134 9.46 23.70 -13.82
C LEU A 134 9.06 22.97 -15.11
N GLN A 135 8.06 22.06 -15.06
CA GLN A 135 7.65 21.17 -16.17
C GLN A 135 8.83 20.36 -16.77
N ASN A 136 8.53 19.30 -17.54
CA ASN A 136 9.56 18.37 -18.02
C ASN A 136 10.62 19.02 -18.94
N ARG A 137 10.31 20.18 -19.54
CA ARG A 137 11.16 20.82 -20.56
C ARG A 137 12.49 21.32 -19.99
N LEU A 138 12.50 21.87 -18.78
CA LEU A 138 13.75 22.37 -18.16
C LEU A 138 14.63 21.23 -17.67
N ASP A 139 14.03 20.15 -17.17
CA ASP A 139 14.77 18.93 -16.79
C ASP A 139 15.38 18.24 -18.02
N GLU A 140 14.67 18.21 -19.15
CA GLU A 140 15.19 17.72 -20.43
C GLU A 140 16.37 18.56 -20.92
N LEU A 141 16.27 19.89 -20.85
CA LEU A 141 17.36 20.79 -21.23
C LEU A 141 18.57 20.67 -20.31
N ALA A 142 18.36 20.54 -19.00
CA ALA A 142 19.43 20.33 -18.04
C ALA A 142 20.15 19.00 -18.27
N LEU A 143 19.41 17.93 -18.60
CA LEU A 143 20.02 16.64 -18.96
C LEU A 143 20.82 16.71 -20.26
N ILE A 144 20.30 17.40 -21.29
CA ILE A 144 21.01 17.59 -22.56
C ILE A 144 22.30 18.39 -22.33
N GLN A 145 22.24 19.47 -21.54
CA GLN A 145 23.40 20.29 -21.17
C GLN A 145 24.46 19.45 -20.44
N PHE A 146 24.04 18.63 -19.47
CA PHE A 146 24.94 17.80 -18.66
C PHE A 146 25.59 16.67 -19.47
N VAL A 147 24.90 16.13 -20.48
CA VAL A 147 25.48 15.12 -21.39
C VAL A 147 26.49 15.77 -22.34
N LEU A 148 26.20 16.97 -22.86
CA LEU A 148 27.12 17.71 -23.72
C LEU A 148 28.40 18.13 -22.99
N GLU A 149 28.31 18.53 -21.72
CA GLU A 149 29.47 18.88 -20.88
C GLU A 149 30.35 17.67 -20.48
N LEU A 150 29.88 16.43 -20.69
CA LEU A 150 30.64 15.20 -20.43
C LEU A 150 31.29 14.61 -21.69
N GLU A 151 30.91 15.10 -22.87
CA GLU A 151 31.47 14.69 -24.17
C GLU A 151 32.59 15.64 -24.67
N GLU A 152 32.82 16.77 -23.98
CA GLU A 152 34.00 17.65 -24.13
C GLU A 152 35.12 17.31 -23.12
#